data_AF-A0A920YFP3-F1
#
_entry.id   AF-A0A920YFP3-F1
#
_cell.length_a   1.000
_cell.length_b   1.000
_cell.length_c   1.000
_cell.angle_alpha   90.00
_cell.angle_beta   90.00
_cell.angle_gamma   90.00
#
_symmetry.space_group_name_H-M   'P 1'
#
loop_
_entity.id
_entity.type
_entity.pdbx_description
1 polymer ?
#
loop_
_entity_poly.entity_id
_entity_poly.type
_entity_poly.pdbx_seq_one_letter_code
_entity_poly.pdbx_strand_id
1 'polypeptide(L)'
;MSNSLTTARHLAQQLTAERVDVNEVEKILAYARRVRDVGKVRQMIRRLAVQDVIVYSKQTKRYAQAIRRVVEPALPDDPDAALHLLGWTTRLMHYERARAGSQRGRRRQRR
;
A
#
# COMPACT_ATOMS: atom_id res chain seq x y z
N MET A 1 10.12 -2.39 20.59
CA MET A 1 9.26 -3.12 19.64
C MET A 1 7.99 -2.35 19.20
N SER A 2 7.96 -1.01 19.32
CA SER A 2 6.71 -0.23 19.14
C SER A 2 6.60 0.58 17.84
N ASN A 3 7.47 0.32 16.85
CA ASN A 3 7.60 1.20 15.68
C ASN A 3 6.80 0.73 14.44
N SER A 4 6.62 -0.58 14.23
CA SER A 4 6.07 -1.11 12.98
C SER A 4 4.59 -0.79 12.74
N LEU A 5 3.75 -0.83 13.78
CA LEU A 5 2.32 -0.51 13.66
C LEU A 5 2.08 0.98 13.44
N THR A 6 2.86 1.84 14.09
CA THR A 6 2.81 3.30 13.90
C THR A 6 3.21 3.65 12.47
N THR A 7 4.31 3.08 11.97
CA THR A 7 4.71 3.22 10.57
C THR A 7 3.64 2.70 9.63
N ALA A 8 3.07 1.50 9.87
CA ALA A 8 2.00 0.95 9.04
C ALA A 8 0.76 1.86 8.98
N ARG A 9 0.37 2.47 10.11
CA ARG A 9 -0.74 3.42 10.17
C ARG A 9 -0.45 4.69 9.36
N HIS A 10 0.77 5.24 9.50
CA HIS A 10 1.19 6.40 8.73
C HIS A 10 1.18 6.11 7.22
N LEU A 11 1.74 4.97 6.79
CA LEU A 11 1.70 4.53 5.39
C LEU A 11 0.26 4.39 4.89
N ALA A 12 -0.62 3.73 5.67
CA ALA A 12 -2.01 3.54 5.28
C ALA A 12 -2.75 4.87 5.11
N GLN A 13 -2.52 5.84 5.99
CA GLN A 13 -3.09 7.18 5.90
C GLN A 13 -2.61 7.92 4.65
N GLN A 14 -1.30 7.91 4.37
CA GLN A 14 -0.73 8.55 3.19
C GLN A 14 -1.25 7.92 1.89
N LEU A 15 -1.20 6.59 1.77
CA LEU A 15 -1.68 5.88 0.58
C LEU A 15 -3.18 6.10 0.35
N THR A 16 -3.98 6.13 1.42
CA THR A 16 -5.42 6.43 1.33
C THR A 16 -5.67 7.88 0.91
N ALA A 17 -4.92 8.84 1.45
CA ALA A 17 -5.02 10.25 1.05
C ALA A 17 -4.67 10.45 -0.43
N GLU A 18 -3.69 9.69 -0.93
CA GLU A 18 -3.31 9.66 -2.35
C GLU A 18 -4.27 8.83 -3.23
N ARG A 19 -5.32 8.27 -2.63
CA ARG A 19 -6.34 7.44 -3.30
C ARG A 19 -5.75 6.22 -3.99
N VAL A 20 -4.64 5.69 -3.48
CA VAL A 20 -4.05 4.43 -3.96
C VAL A 20 -5.05 3.30 -3.70
N ASP A 21 -5.28 2.48 -4.73
CA ASP A 21 -6.10 1.28 -4.55
C ASP A 21 -5.36 0.27 -3.66
N VAL A 22 -6.02 -0.17 -2.59
CA VAL A 22 -5.51 -1.17 -1.65
C VAL A 22 -5.10 -2.47 -2.37
N ASN A 23 -5.76 -2.80 -3.48
CA ASN A 23 -5.42 -3.96 -4.30
C ASN A 23 -3.99 -3.89 -4.89
N GLU A 24 -3.47 -2.68 -5.17
CA GLU A 24 -2.08 -2.55 -5.64
C GLU A 24 -1.07 -2.83 -4.53
N VAL A 25 -1.39 -2.45 -3.29
CA VAL A 25 -0.56 -2.77 -2.11
C VAL A 25 -0.64 -4.26 -1.78
N GLU A 26 -1.80 -4.89 -1.95
CA GLU A 26 -1.98 -6.34 -1.79
C GLU A 26 -1.14 -7.16 -2.75
N LYS A 27 -1.03 -6.75 -4.02
CA LYS A 27 -0.14 -7.41 -4.99
C LYS A 27 1.31 -7.38 -4.52
N ILE A 28 1.75 -6.28 -3.93
CA ILE A 28 3.11 -6.15 -3.38
C ILE A 28 3.30 -7.05 -2.17
N LEU A 29 2.34 -7.08 -1.26
CA LEU A 29 2.33 -8.00 -0.12
C LEU A 29 2.36 -9.46 -0.57
N ALA A 30 1.57 -9.84 -1.58
CA ALA A 30 1.55 -11.18 -2.14
C ALA A 30 2.91 -11.54 -2.76
N TYR A 31 3.54 -10.62 -3.49
CA TYR A 31 4.88 -10.82 -4.02
C TYR A 31 5.91 -10.99 -2.90
N ALA A 32 5.89 -10.12 -1.88
CA ALA A 32 6.77 -10.21 -0.72
C ALA A 32 6.64 -11.57 0.00
N ARG A 33 5.41 -12.08 0.18
CA ARG A 33 5.15 -13.41 0.77
C ARG A 33 5.79 -14.53 -0.04
N ARG A 34 5.72 -14.42 -1.36
CA ARG A 34 6.27 -15.42 -2.29
C ARG A 34 7.79 -15.42 -2.30
N VAL A 35 8.43 -14.25 -2.34
CA VAL A 35 9.89 -14.17 -2.56
C VAL A 35 10.70 -14.14 -1.27
N ARG A 36 10.12 -13.68 -0.16
CA ARG A 36 10.79 -13.48 1.15
C ARG A 36 12.17 -12.81 1.04
N ASP A 37 12.26 -11.83 0.16
CA ASP A 37 13.48 -11.11 -0.19
C ASP A 37 13.13 -9.63 -0.39
N VAL A 38 13.58 -8.79 0.55
CA VAL A 38 13.28 -7.36 0.55
C VAL A 38 13.92 -6.65 -0.64
N GLY A 39 15.12 -7.09 -1.06
CA GLY A 39 15.80 -6.53 -2.23
C GLY A 39 14.97 -6.70 -3.50
N LYS A 40 14.39 -7.88 -3.71
CA LYS A 40 13.46 -8.14 -4.82
C LYS A 40 12.19 -7.30 -4.73
N VAL A 41 11.65 -7.12 -3.53
CA VAL A 41 10.47 -6.25 -3.31
C VAL A 41 10.78 -4.79 -3.66
N ARG A 42 11.89 -4.23 -3.17
CA ARG A 42 12.33 -2.87 -3.51
C ARG A 42 12.54 -2.73 -5.02
N GLN A 43 13.19 -3.70 -5.65
CA GLN A 43 13.43 -3.71 -7.09
C GLN A 43 12.11 -3.72 -7.88
N MET A 44 11.13 -4.53 -7.48
CA MET A 44 9.81 -4.55 -8.10
C MET A 44 9.10 -3.20 -7.97
N ILE A 45 9.06 -2.61 -6.76
CA ILE A 45 8.43 -1.30 -6.53
C ILE A 45 9.06 -0.22 -7.43
N ARG A 46 10.39 -0.19 -7.53
CA ARG A 46 11.12 0.74 -8.40
C ARG A 46 10.76 0.54 -9.88
N ARG A 47 10.72 -0.71 -10.35
CA ARG A 47 10.39 -1.04 -11.74
C ARG A 47 8.96 -0.62 -12.09
N LEU A 48 7.98 -0.91 -11.23
CA LEU A 48 6.58 -0.55 -11.46
C LEU A 48 6.37 0.97 -11.58
N ALA A 49 7.16 1.77 -10.86
CA ALA A 49 7.05 3.23 -10.90
C ALA A 49 7.67 3.89 -12.14
N VAL A 50 8.58 3.19 -12.84
CA VAL A 50 9.36 3.73 -13.98
C VAL A 50 8.86 3.16 -15.31
N GLN A 51 8.40 1.92 -15.35
CA GLN A 51 8.02 1.28 -16.61
C GLN A 51 6.78 1.92 -17.22
N ASP A 52 6.92 2.38 -18.46
CA ASP A 52 5.81 2.61 -19.37
C ASP A 52 5.27 1.26 -19.88
N VAL A 53 4.69 0.48 -18.97
CA VAL A 53 3.95 -0.72 -19.33
C VAL A 53 2.74 -0.28 -20.13
N ILE A 54 2.69 -0.63 -21.42
CA ILE A 54 1.64 -0.27 -22.38
C ILE A 54 0.24 -0.63 -21.85
N VAL A 55 0.15 -1.64 -20.98
CA VAL A 55 -1.09 -2.14 -20.36
C VAL A 55 -1.54 -1.31 -19.14
N TYR A 56 -0.68 -0.49 -18.54
CA TYR A 56 -1.02 0.26 -17.33
C TYR A 56 -1.73 1.56 -17.67
N SER A 57 -2.94 1.71 -17.13
CA SER A 57 -3.65 2.99 -17.14
C SER A 57 -2.80 4.09 -16.49
N LYS A 58 -3.04 5.35 -16.87
CA LYS A 58 -2.40 6.52 -16.21
C LYS A 58 -2.61 6.50 -14.69
N GLN A 59 -3.72 5.93 -14.22
CA GLN A 59 -4.05 5.79 -12.80
C GLN A 59 -3.17 4.74 -12.11
N THR A 60 -2.98 3.57 -12.74
CA THR A 60 -2.09 2.51 -12.23
C THR A 60 -0.65 3.02 -12.10
N LYS A 61 -0.18 3.83 -13.07
CA LYS A 61 1.14 4.48 -12.97
C LYS A 61 1.25 5.42 -11.77
N ARG A 62 0.23 6.24 -11.53
CA ARG A 62 0.17 7.13 -10.35
C ARG A 62 0.22 6.33 -9.05
N TYR A 63 -0.49 5.21 -8.98
CA TYR A 63 -0.44 4.32 -7.81
C TYR A 63 0.96 3.76 -7.58
N ALA A 64 1.62 3.26 -8.63
CA ALA A 64 2.97 2.74 -8.51
C ALA A 64 3.97 3.81 -8.04
N GLN A 65 3.84 5.04 -8.52
CA GLN A 65 4.67 6.17 -8.09
C GLN A 65 4.42 6.55 -6.62
N ALA A 66 3.15 6.64 -6.22
CA ALA A 66 2.76 6.90 -4.83
C ALA A 66 3.31 5.83 -3.88
N ILE A 67 3.11 4.55 -4.23
CA ILE A 67 3.63 3.41 -3.49
C ILE A 67 5.14 3.50 -3.38
N ARG A 68 5.86 3.76 -4.47
CA ARG A 68 7.32 3.90 -4.42
C ARG A 68 7.74 4.99 -3.44
N ARG A 69 7.15 6.17 -3.55
CA ARG A 69 7.49 7.31 -2.69
C ARG A 69 7.22 7.03 -1.20
N VAL A 70 6.12 6.37 -0.90
CA VAL A 70 5.62 6.19 0.47
C VAL A 70 6.18 4.92 1.12
N VAL A 71 6.13 3.79 0.42
CA VAL A 71 6.43 2.47 0.98
C VAL A 71 7.92 2.14 0.91
N GLU A 72 8.60 2.49 -0.18
CA GLU A 72 10.01 2.11 -0.38
C GLU A 72 10.93 2.62 0.75
N PRO A 73 10.86 3.89 1.20
CA PRO A 73 11.75 4.39 2.25
C PRO A 73 11.47 3.77 3.62
N ALA A 74 10.23 3.32 3.86
CA ALA A 74 9.79 2.76 5.13
C ALA A 74 9.97 1.23 5.21
N LEU A 75 10.29 0.58 4.09
CA LEU A 75 10.46 -0.87 4.04
C LEU A 75 11.69 -1.27 4.90
N PRO A 76 11.56 -2.16 5.89
CA PRO A 76 12.70 -2.68 6.64
C PRO A 76 13.47 -3.72 5.80
N ASP A 77 14.74 -3.94 6.12
CA ASP A 77 15.59 -4.91 5.39
C ASP A 77 15.34 -6.36 5.80
N ASP A 78 14.75 -6.58 6.98
CA ASP A 78 14.30 -7.89 7.42
C ASP A 78 13.00 -8.33 6.70
N PRO A 79 12.97 -9.51 6.06
CA PRO A 79 11.80 -9.98 5.32
C PRO A 79 10.53 -10.11 6.15
N ASP A 80 10.63 -10.62 7.38
CA ASP A 80 9.45 -10.83 8.22
C ASP A 80 8.90 -9.49 8.73
N ALA A 81 9.78 -8.57 9.12
CA ALA A 81 9.40 -7.20 9.44
C ALA A 81 8.73 -6.49 8.25
N ALA A 82 9.22 -6.70 7.03
CA ALA A 82 8.63 -6.13 5.82
C ALA A 82 7.23 -6.70 5.55
N LEU A 83 7.06 -8.02 5.73
CA LEU A 83 5.76 -8.68 5.64
C LEU A 83 4.78 -8.17 6.69
N HIS A 84 5.22 -8.01 7.93
CA HIS A 84 4.40 -7.44 9.00
C HIS A 84 3.98 -6.00 8.71
N LEU A 85 4.90 -5.16 8.25
CA LEU A 85 4.62 -3.77 7.89
C LEU A 85 3.59 -3.69 6.75
N LEU A 86 3.82 -4.41 5.65
CA LEU A 86 2.92 -4.44 4.50
C LEU A 86 1.55 -5.00 4.88
N GLY A 87 1.52 -6.10 5.66
CA GLY A 87 0.28 -6.73 6.12
C GLY A 87 -0.59 -5.79 6.97
N TRP A 88 0.02 -5.08 7.93
CA TRP A 88 -0.71 -4.10 8.73
C TRP A 88 -1.16 -2.89 7.90
N THR A 89 -0.32 -2.42 6.98
CA THR A 89 -0.65 -1.30 6.10
C THR A 89 -1.90 -1.61 5.26
N THR A 90 -1.92 -2.77 4.60
CA THR A 90 -3.09 -3.24 3.82
C THR A 90 -4.35 -3.35 4.69
N ARG A 91 -4.26 -3.96 5.87
CA ARG A 91 -5.40 -4.11 6.78
C ARG A 91 -5.97 -2.76 7.22
N LEU A 92 -5.12 -1.78 7.48
CA LEU A 92 -5.53 -0.42 7.88
C LEU A 92 -6.14 0.36 6.72
N MET A 93 -5.64 0.21 5.48
CA MET A 93 -6.28 0.81 4.31
C MET A 93 -7.71 0.29 4.08
N HIS A 94 -7.93 -1.02 4.26
CA HIS A 94 -9.28 -1.60 4.22
C HIS A 94 -10.19 -1.01 5.30
N TYR A 95 -9.67 -0.83 6.52
CA TYR A 95 -10.42 -0.21 7.61
C TYR A 95 -10.85 1.23 7.27
N GLU A 96 -9.94 2.05 6.74
CA GLU A 96 -10.28 3.42 6.33
C GLU A 96 -11.30 3.46 5.18
N ARG A 97 -11.18 2.55 4.20
CA ARG A 97 -12.14 2.42 3.10
C ARG A 97 -13.53 2.03 3.61
N ALA A 98 -13.62 1.04 4.50
CA ALA A 98 -14.88 0.61 5.10
C ALA A 98 -15.52 1.76 5.89
N ARG A 99 -14.73 2.47 6.71
CA ARG A 99 -15.18 3.62 7.50
C ARG A 99 -15.75 4.74 6.64
N ALA A 100 -15.08 5.08 5.53
CA ALA A 100 -15.57 6.06 4.58
C ALA A 100 -16.87 5.61 3.87
N GLY A 101 -17.00 4.33 3.53
CA GLY A 101 -18.21 3.74 2.98
C GLY A 101 -19.41 3.84 3.93
N SER A 102 -19.22 3.46 5.20
CA SER A 102 -20.26 3.55 6.24
C SER A 102 -20.71 5.00 6.49
N GLN A 103 -19.80 5.96 6.50
CA GLN A 103 -20.13 7.38 6.65
C GLN A 103 -20.97 7.91 5.48
N ARG A 104 -20.67 7.49 4.24
CA ARG A 104 -21.46 7.84 3.05
C ARG A 104 -22.87 7.23 3.10
N GLY A 105 -23.00 5.98 3.53
CA GLY A 105 -24.30 5.31 3.71
C GLY A 105 -25.19 6.05 4.70
N ARG A 106 -24.65 6.42 5.87
CA ARG A 106 -25.37 7.22 6.89
C ARG A 106 -25.82 8.59 6.39
N ARG A 107 -25.00 9.27 5.58
CA ARG A 107 -25.37 10.57 4.98
C ARG A 107 -26.48 10.45 3.94
N ARG A 108 -26.54 9.35 3.18
CA ARG A 108 -27.59 9.10 2.19
C ARG A 108 -28.94 8.73 2.82
N GLN A 109 -28.95 8.06 3.97
CA GLN A 109 -30.17 7.73 4.71
C GLN A 109 -30.81 8.93 5.45
N ARG A 110 -30.11 10.06 5.54
CA ARG A 110 -30.58 11.30 6.18
C ARG A 110 -31.11 12.35 5.18
N ARG A 111 -31.15 12.01 3.90
CA ARG A 111 -31.76 12.82 2.82
C ARG A 111 -33.01 12.12 2.36
#